data_AF-A0A5J4TF07-F1
#
_entry.id   AF-A0A5J4TF07-F1
#
_cell.length_a   1.000
_cell.length_b   1.000
_cell.length_c   1.000
_cell.angle_alpha   90.00
_cell.angle_beta   90.00
_cell.angle_gamma   90.00
#
_symmetry.space_group_name_H-M   'P 1'
#
loop_
_entity.id
_entity.type
_entity.pdbx_description
1 polymer ?
#
loop_
_entity_poly.entity_id
_entity_poly.type
_entity_poly.pdbx_seq_one_letter_code
_entity_poly.pdbx_strand_id
1 'polypeptide(L)' 'MDPIKKRTLMDLTKIVSDPSLISFSQTSLQSETALCCQNLISGEKTVTQLNPRNPTFRAQNRMAAELVVPHP' A
#
# COMPACT_ATOMS: atom_id res chain seq x y z
N MET A 1 -33.80 14.23 0.68
CA MET A 1 -32.55 13.50 0.44
C MET A 1 -31.41 14.43 0.77
N ASP A 2 -30.56 14.06 1.71
CA ASP A 2 -29.33 14.80 1.98
C ASP A 2 -28.34 14.66 0.81
N PRO A 3 -27.64 15.73 0.42
CA PRO A 3 -26.64 15.67 -0.64
C PRO A 3 -25.44 14.81 -0.23
N ILE A 4 -24.92 14.04 -1.19
CA ILE A 4 -23.74 13.20 -1.00
C ILE A 4 -22.54 14.12 -0.69
N LYS A 5 -21.90 13.91 0.46
CA LYS A 5 -20.67 14.61 0.84
C LYS A 5 -19.46 13.81 0.38
N LYS A 6 -18.74 14.32 -0.63
CA LYS A 6 -17.44 13.78 -1.05
C LYS A 6 -16.34 14.31 -0.12
N ARG A 7 -15.50 13.42 0.40
CA ARG A 7 -14.32 13.78 1.20
C ARG A 7 -13.11 12.97 0.74
N THR A 8 -11.99 13.65 0.50
CA THR A 8 -10.70 13.00 0.30
C THR A 8 -10.06 12.72 1.65
N LEU A 9 -9.67 11.47 1.92
CA LEU A 9 -9.03 11.07 3.17
C LEU A 9 -7.51 11.06 3.07
N MET A 10 -6.98 10.59 1.93
CA MET A 10 -5.55 10.40 1.74
C MET A 10 -5.20 10.50 0.24
N ASP A 11 -4.01 11.00 -0.05
CA ASP A 11 -3.43 11.06 -1.39
C ASP A 11 -2.22 10.11 -1.45
N LEU A 12 -2.39 8.97 -2.11
CA LEU A 12 -1.39 7.91 -2.16
C LEU A 12 -0.15 8.30 -2.95
N THR A 13 -0.27 9.26 -3.87
CA THR A 13 0.87 9.76 -4.67
C THR A 13 1.93 10.46 -3.82
N LYS A 14 1.55 10.95 -2.64
CA LYS A 14 2.46 11.60 -1.68
C LYS A 14 3.14 10.62 -0.72
N ILE A 15 2.72 9.37 -0.73
CA ILE A 15 3.17 8.35 0.23
C ILE A 15 3.99 7.28 -0.47
N VAL A 16 3.61 6.94 -1.70
CA VAL A 16 4.29 5.96 -2.53
C VAL A 16 5.15 6.71 -3.55
N SER A 17 6.46 6.51 -3.48
CA SER A 17 7.42 7.19 -4.37
C SER A 17 7.27 6.81 -5.84
N ASP A 18 6.75 5.60 -6.11
CA ASP A 18 6.47 5.10 -7.44
C ASP A 18 4.95 4.88 -7.61
N PRO A 19 4.26 5.73 -8.39
CA PRO A 19 2.82 5.61 -8.62
C PRO A 19 2.40 4.30 -9.30
N SER A 20 3.29 3.64 -10.03
CA SER A 20 2.98 2.36 -10.70
C SER A 20 2.68 1.24 -9.69
N LEU A 21 3.12 1.41 -8.44
CA LEU A 21 2.86 0.51 -7.33
C LEU A 21 1.44 0.66 -6.75
N ILE A 22 0.71 1.71 -7.15
CA ILE A 22 -0.68 1.95 -6.78
C ILE A 22 -1.57 1.20 -7.77
N SER A 23 -1.57 -0.13 -7.68
CA SER A 23 -2.40 -1.02 -8.48
C SER A 23 -3.23 -1.94 -7.59
N PHE A 24 -4.37 -2.45 -8.07
CA PHE A 24 -5.22 -3.38 -7.28
C PHE A 24 -4.50 -4.67 -6.87
N SER A 25 -3.48 -5.10 -7.60
CA SER A 25 -2.67 -6.28 -7.26
C SER A 25 -1.69 -6.01 -6.12
N GLN A 26 -1.37 -4.74 -5.85
CA GLN A 26 -0.38 -4.32 -4.85
C GLN A 26 -1.00 -3.53 -3.70
N THR A 27 -2.17 -2.94 -3.89
CA THR A 27 -2.87 -2.11 -2.92
C THR A 27 -4.19 -2.77 -2.52
N SER A 28 -4.40 -2.98 -1.23
CA SER A 28 -5.60 -3.59 -0.68
C SER A 28 -6.18 -2.73 0.43
N LEU A 29 -7.49 -2.48 0.37
CA LEU A 29 -8.23 -1.86 1.46
C LEU A 29 -8.54 -2.93 2.50
N GLN A 30 -7.94 -2.84 3.69
CA GLN A 30 -8.20 -3.78 4.78
C GLN A 30 -9.38 -3.36 5.65
N SER A 31 -9.59 -2.06 5.81
CA SER A 31 -10.76 -1.49 6.47
C SER A 31 -10.97 -0.06 5.99
N GLU A 32 -12.06 0.60 6.42
CA GLU A 32 -12.28 2.04 6.19
C GLU A 32 -11.12 2.93 6.67
N THR A 33 -10.25 2.40 7.54
CA THR A 33 -9.14 3.13 8.17
C THR A 33 -7.78 2.47 7.98
N ALA A 34 -7.69 1.43 7.15
CA ALA A 34 -6.45 0.70 6.93
C ALA A 34 -6.29 0.36 5.45
N LEU A 35 -5.19 0.82 4.87
CA LEU A 35 -4.81 0.57 3.49
C LEU A 35 -3.43 -0.08 3.49
N CYS A 36 -3.31 -1.21 2.80
CA CYS A 36 -2.10 -2.00 2.73
C CYS A 36 -1.52 -1.90 1.32
N CYS A 37 -0.24 -1.53 1.20
CA CYS A 37 0.50 -1.46 -0.06
C CYS A 37 1.64 -2.46 -0.03
N GLN A 38 1.83 -3.21 -1.11
CA GLN A 38 2.90 -4.18 -1.30
C GLN A 38 3.78 -3.71 -2.45
N ASN A 39 5.05 -3.45 -2.15
CA ASN A 39 6.03 -3.03 -3.14
C ASN A 39 7.07 -4.13 -3.32
N LEU A 40 7.50 -4.36 -4.56
CA LEU A 40 8.65 -5.21 -4.86
C LEU A 40 9.75 -4.32 -5.43
N ILE A 41 10.81 -4.10 -4.65
CA ILE A 41 11.94 -3.25 -5.03
C ILE A 41 13.18 -4.14 -5.07
N SER A 42 13.77 -4.33 -6.25
CA SER A 42 15.02 -5.09 -6.41
C SER A 42 15.01 -6.50 -5.78
N GLY A 43 13.90 -7.23 -5.90
CA GLY A 43 13.76 -8.58 -5.31
C GLY A 43 13.34 -8.58 -3.83
N GLU A 44 13.07 -7.42 -3.27
CA GLU A 44 12.60 -7.29 -1.89
C GLU A 44 11.15 -6.85 -1.82
N LYS A 45 10.35 -7.62 -1.08
CA LYS A 45 8.95 -7.30 -0.86
C LYS A 45 8.82 -6.45 0.41
N THR A 46 8.30 -5.24 0.28
CA THR A 46 7.94 -4.40 1.42
C THR A 46 6.44 -4.24 1.50
N VAL A 47 5.88 -4.41 2.70
CA VAL A 47 4.46 -4.22 2.99
C VAL A 47 4.32 -2.99 3.86
N THR A 48 3.60 -1.98 3.37
CA THR A 48 3.34 -0.74 4.08
C THR A 48 1.86 -0.70 4.47
N GLN A 49 1.56 -0.56 5.76
CA GLN A 49 0.22 -0.25 6.23
C GLN A 49 0.11 1.26 6.48
N LEU A 50 -0.97 1.83 5.94
CA LEU A 50 -1.31 3.25 6.01
C LEU A 50 -2.65 3.41 6.73
N ASN A 51 -2.71 4.41 7.61
CA ASN A 51 -3.94 4.81 8.25
C ASN A 51 -4.41 6.17 7.69
N PRO A 52 -5.51 6.24 6.92
CA PRO A 52 -6.03 7.49 6.38
C PRO A 52 -6.45 8.51 7.44
N ARG A 53 -6.73 8.07 8.68
CA ARG A 53 -7.03 8.96 9.82
C ARG A 53 -5.78 9.45 10.54
N ASN A 54 -4.66 8.77 10.36
CA ASN A 54 -3.37 9.14 10.92
C ASN A 54 -2.27 8.98 9.85
N PRO A 55 -2.09 9.98 8.96
CA PRO A 55 -1.21 9.87 7.81
C PRO A 55 0.29 9.77 8.17
N THR A 56 0.66 10.06 9.42
CA THR A 56 2.02 9.84 9.92
C THR A 56 2.24 8.41 10.43
N PHE A 57 1.18 7.65 10.68
CA PHE A 57 1.27 6.23 11.03
C PHE A 57 1.59 5.42 9.77
N ARG A 58 2.81 4.89 9.74
CA ARG A 58 3.31 4.02 8.67
C ARG A 58 4.01 2.82 9.30
N ALA A 59 3.42 1.64 9.19
CA ALA A 59 4.07 0.40 9.57
C ALA A 59 4.63 -0.26 8.32
N GLN A 60 5.93 -0.54 8.31
CA GLN A 60 6.61 -1.17 7.18
C GLN A 60 7.20 -2.51 7.62
N ASN A 61 6.75 -3.59 6.98
CA ASN A 61 7.35 -4.91 7.13
C ASN A 61 8.14 -5.24 5.86
N ARG A 62 9.34 -5.79 6.03
CA ARG A 62 10.26 -6.17 4.96
C ARG A 62 10.32 -7.70 4.92
N MET A 63 9.93 -8.29 3.81
CA MET A 63 10.07 -9.71 3.53
C MET A 63 11.04 -9.86 2.35
N ALA A 64 12.12 -10.63 2.55
CA ALA A 64 12.92 -11.08 1.42
C ALA A 64 12.00 -11.93 0.53
N ALA A 65 11.94 -11.64 -0.77
CA ALA A 65 11.32 -12.60 -1.67
C ALA A 65 12.25 -13.82 -1.68
N GLU A 66 11.78 -14.98 -1.21
CA GLU A 66 12.53 -16.22 -1.43
C GLU A 66 12.76 -16.35 -2.93
N LEU A 67 14.04 -16.36 -3.33
CA LEU A 67 14.46 -16.63 -4.68
C LEU A 67 14.11 -18.09 -4.95
N VAL A 68 12.91 -18.37 -5.46
CA VAL A 68 12.57 -19.71 -5.96
C VAL A 68 13.42 -19.94 -7.19
N VAL A 69 14.59 -20.54 -6.97
CA VAL A 69 15.46 -21.01 -8.05
C VAL A 69 14.68 -22.11 -8.78
N PRO A 70 14.39 -21.97 -10.09
CA PRO A 70 13.84 -23.08 -10.85
C PRO A 70 14.87 -24.21 -10.81
N HIS A 71 14.50 -25.36 -10.24
CA HIS A 71 15.34 -26.54 -10.31
C HIS A 71 15.25 -27.09 -11.76
N PRO A 72 16.39 -27.47 -12.38
CA PRO A 72 16.44 -27.94 -13.76
C PRO A 72 15.68 -29.25 -13.99
#